data_AF-A0A7C2UEB3-F1
#
_entry.id   AF-A0A7C2UEB3-F1
#
_cell.length_a   1.000
_cell.length_b   1.000
_cell.length_c   1.000
_cell.angle_alpha   90.00
_cell.angle_beta   90.00
_cell.angle_gamma   90.00
#
_symmetry.space_group_name_H-M   'P 1'
#
loop_
_entity.id
_entity.type
_entity.pdbx_description
1 polymer ?
#
loop_
_entity_poly.entity_id
_entity_poly.type
_entity_poly.pdbx_seq_one_letter_code
_entity_poly.pdbx_strand_id
1 'polypeptide(L)'
;MIAALSLSACATTARMHSEAELNSAATACGFALGQLAQDEEEKKLLFIMEANPTAAKQVCVKQWAKQNGLKPVFIDAVDWVRE
;
A
#
# COMPACT_ATOMS: atom_id res chain seq x y z
N MET A 1 32.59 -24.81 18.33
CA MET A 1 32.24 -24.25 17.00
C MET A 1 31.13 -23.25 17.20
N ILE A 2 31.39 -21.98 16.91
CA ILE A 2 30.42 -20.89 17.06
C ILE A 2 29.58 -20.88 15.77
N ALA A 3 28.31 -21.26 15.88
CA ALA A 3 27.37 -21.20 14.77
C ALA A 3 27.03 -19.72 14.51
N ALA A 4 27.58 -19.17 13.42
CA ALA A 4 27.20 -17.87 12.91
C ALA A 4 25.79 -17.96 12.30
N LEU A 5 24.77 -17.58 13.07
CA LEU A 5 23.44 -17.30 12.56
C LEU A 5 23.52 -16.03 11.73
N SER A 6 23.79 -16.15 10.42
CA SER A 6 23.59 -15.06 9.48
C SER A 6 22.11 -14.76 9.43
N LEU A 7 21.67 -13.79 10.24
CA LEU A 7 20.38 -13.14 10.09
C LEU A 7 20.40 -12.41 8.74
N SER A 8 20.08 -13.14 7.67
CA SER A 8 19.58 -12.53 6.45
C SER A 8 18.22 -11.94 6.81
N ALA A 9 18.24 -10.77 7.46
CA ALA A 9 17.08 -9.91 7.50
C ALA A 9 16.71 -9.73 6.03
N CYS A 10 15.61 -10.36 5.62
CA CYS A 10 14.98 -10.07 4.35
C CYS A 10 14.60 -8.60 4.45
N ALA A 11 15.53 -7.72 4.07
CA ALA A 11 15.22 -6.36 3.75
C ALA A 11 14.31 -6.51 2.54
N THR A 12 13.01 -6.59 2.79
CA THR A 12 11.99 -6.54 1.75
C THR A 12 12.24 -5.21 1.06
N THR A 13 12.97 -5.28 -0.05
CA THR A 13 13.22 -4.12 -0.88
C THR A 13 11.85 -3.58 -1.22
N ALA A 14 11.64 -2.30 -0.94
CA ALA A 14 10.36 -1.67 -1.21
C ALA A 14 10.12 -1.78 -2.71
N ARG A 15 9.26 -2.73 -3.09
CA ARG A 15 8.95 -3.01 -4.48
C ARG A 15 7.89 -2.04 -4.92
N MET A 16 8.01 -1.58 -6.16
CA MET A 16 6.90 -0.91 -6.81
C MET A 16 5.87 -1.96 -7.20
N HIS A 17 4.62 -1.78 -6.77
CA HIS A 17 3.50 -2.60 -7.21
C HIS A 17 2.99 -2.07 -8.55
N SER A 18 2.73 -2.97 -9.48
CA SER A 18 2.09 -2.58 -10.74
C SER A 18 0.68 -2.04 -10.48
N GLU A 19 0.17 -1.23 -11.41
CA GLU A 19 -1.19 -0.71 -11.33
C GLU A 19 -2.24 -1.84 -11.23
N ALA A 20 -2.02 -2.95 -11.94
CA ALA A 20 -2.88 -4.13 -11.87
C ALA A 20 -2.93 -4.74 -10.46
N GLU A 21 -1.79 -4.83 -9.77
CA GLU A 21 -1.74 -5.33 -8.39
C GLU A 21 -2.44 -4.39 -7.41
N LEU A 22 -2.22 -3.08 -7.57
CA LEU A 22 -2.88 -2.05 -6.75
C LEU A 22 -4.40 -2.06 -6.96
N ASN A 23 -4.86 -2.16 -8.20
CA ASN A 23 -6.28 -2.26 -8.54
C ASN A 23 -6.91 -3.56 -8.04
N SER A 24 -6.18 -4.68 -8.08
CA SER A 24 -6.62 -5.95 -7.50
C SER A 24 -6.78 -5.84 -5.98
N ALA A 25 -5.84 -5.18 -5.29
CA ALA A 25 -5.93 -4.96 -3.85
C ALA A 25 -7.06 -3.98 -3.48
N ALA A 26 -7.23 -2.92 -4.28
CA ALA A 26 -8.28 -1.93 -4.10
C ALA A 26 -9.66 -2.58 -4.13
N THR A 27 -9.96 -3.30 -5.21
CA THR A 27 -11.26 -3.96 -5.41
C THR A 27 -11.53 -5.05 -4.38
N ALA A 28 -10.51 -5.83 -3.98
CA ALA A 28 -10.63 -6.82 -2.91
C ALA A 28 -11.01 -6.19 -1.55
N CYS A 29 -10.59 -4.95 -1.30
CA CYS A 29 -10.93 -4.19 -0.09
C CYS A 29 -12.13 -3.25 -0.25
N GLY A 30 -12.82 -3.27 -1.39
CA GLY A 30 -14.00 -2.43 -1.66
C GLY A 30 -13.68 -0.97 -2.04
N PHE A 31 -12.46 -0.69 -2.48
CA PHE A 31 -12.08 0.56 -3.13
C PHE A 31 -12.30 0.47 -4.65
N ALA A 32 -12.51 1.62 -5.28
CA ALA A 32 -12.55 1.77 -6.73
C ALA A 32 -11.14 1.71 -7.35
N LEU A 33 -11.10 1.51 -8.66
CA LEU A 33 -9.85 1.52 -9.44
C LEU A 33 -9.17 2.89 -9.31
N GLY A 34 -7.84 2.87 -9.21
CA GLY A 34 -7.04 4.09 -9.06
C GLY A 34 -7.10 4.73 -7.68
N GLN A 35 -7.81 4.17 -6.69
CA GLN A 35 -7.83 4.71 -5.33
C GLN A 35 -6.65 4.26 -4.45
N LEU A 36 -5.85 3.32 -4.93
CA LEU A 36 -4.58 2.94 -4.32
C LEU A 36 -3.44 3.31 -5.27
N ALA A 37 -2.45 4.02 -4.75
CA ALA A 37 -1.28 4.44 -5.52
C ALA A 37 0.02 4.30 -4.73
N GLN A 38 1.12 4.23 -5.46
CA GLN A 38 2.47 4.34 -4.94
C GLN A 38 3.24 5.38 -5.76
N ASP A 39 4.22 6.01 -5.12
CA ASP A 39 5.15 6.92 -5.77
C ASP A 39 6.51 6.23 -5.96
N GLU A 40 7.20 6.52 -7.06
CA GLU A 40 8.52 5.95 -7.36
C GLU A 40 9.62 6.50 -6.44
N GLU A 41 9.51 7.75 -6.01
CA GLU A 41 10.41 8.37 -5.04
C GLU A 41 10.20 7.73 -3.66
N GLU A 42 8.94 7.40 -3.34
CA GLU A 42 8.49 6.93 -2.02
C GLU A 42 7.85 5.53 -2.07
N LYS A 43 8.56 4.54 -2.63
CA LYS A 43 8.08 3.15 -2.86
C LYS A 43 7.52 2.41 -1.64
N LYS A 44 7.76 2.90 -0.44
CA LYS A 44 7.22 2.33 0.81
C LYS A 44 5.84 2.86 1.16
N LEU A 45 5.39 3.94 0.55
CA LEU A 45 4.09 4.53 0.82
C LEU A 45 3.03 3.83 -0.04
N LEU A 46 1.84 3.69 0.55
CA LEU A 46 0.61 3.34 -0.14
C LEU A 46 -0.36 4.47 0.12
N PHE A 47 -0.67 5.24 -0.92
CA PHE A 47 -1.65 6.31 -0.85
C PHE A 47 -3.05 5.74 -1.06
N ILE A 48 -3.97 6.08 -0.16
CA ILE A 48 -5.37 5.70 -0.22
C ILE A 48 -6.20 6.96 -0.46
N MET A 49 -6.79 7.06 -1.66
CA MET A 49 -7.53 8.22 -2.16
C MET A 49 -9.05 7.94 -2.10
N GLU A 50 -9.58 7.91 -0.88
CA GLU A 50 -11.02 7.76 -0.61
C GLU A 50 -11.36 8.69 0.55
N ALA A 51 -12.39 9.51 0.39
CA ALA A 51 -12.89 10.33 1.48
C ALA A 51 -13.69 9.46 2.46
N ASN A 52 -13.33 9.50 3.74
CA ASN A 52 -14.04 8.80 4.82
C ASN A 52 -14.26 7.28 4.56
N PRO A 53 -13.21 6.48 4.27
CA PRO A 53 -13.35 5.05 4.08
C PRO A 53 -13.92 4.40 5.35
N THR A 54 -14.87 3.48 5.17
CA THR A 54 -15.42 2.72 6.30
C THR A 54 -14.32 1.97 7.07
N ALA A 55 -14.54 1.70 8.36
CA ALA A 55 -13.57 0.98 9.18
C ALA A 55 -13.17 -0.38 8.58
N ALA A 56 -14.11 -1.08 7.93
CA ALA A 56 -13.83 -2.34 7.25
C ALA A 56 -12.86 -2.17 6.07
N LYS A 57 -13.09 -1.17 5.20
CA LYS A 57 -12.18 -0.83 4.10
C LYS A 57 -10.78 -0.50 4.64
N GLN A 58 -10.70 0.33 5.68
CA GLN A 58 -9.43 0.72 6.31
C GLN A 58 -8.65 -0.46 6.85
N VAL A 59 -9.31 -1.37 7.58
CA VAL A 59 -8.65 -2.56 8.14
C VAL A 59 -8.12 -3.46 7.03
N CYS A 60 -8.92 -3.71 5.99
CA CYS A 60 -8.51 -4.55 4.86
C CYS A 60 -7.25 -4.01 4.17
N VAL A 61 -7.25 -2.72 3.78
CA VAL A 61 -6.10 -2.15 3.05
C VAL A 61 -4.87 -2.02 3.94
N LYS A 62 -5.02 -1.71 5.24
CA LYS A 62 -3.91 -1.69 6.20
C LYS A 62 -3.28 -3.07 6.36
N GLN A 63 -4.08 -4.13 6.35
CA GLN A 63 -3.59 -5.50 6.43
C GLN A 63 -2.82 -5.89 5.16
N TRP A 64 -3.34 -5.56 3.99
CA TRP A 64 -2.65 -5.79 2.72
C TRP A 64 -1.33 -4.99 2.65
N ALA A 65 -1.34 -3.72 3.04
CA ALA A 65 -0.15 -2.86 3.11
C ALA A 65 0.92 -3.48 4.02
N LYS A 66 0.53 -3.93 5.22
CA LYS A 66 1.43 -4.58 6.18
C LYS A 66 2.08 -5.84 5.60
N GLN A 67 1.30 -6.69 4.90
CA GLN A 67 1.81 -7.92 4.27
C GLN A 67 2.82 -7.63 3.17
N ASN A 68 2.69 -6.48 2.50
CA ASN A 68 3.60 -6.03 1.43
C ASN A 68 4.69 -5.05 1.90
N GLY A 69 4.83 -4.84 3.22
CA GLY A 69 5.85 -3.95 3.78
C GLY A 69 5.63 -2.46 3.49
N LEU A 70 4.39 -2.06 3.22
CA LEU A 70 3.99 -0.70 2.89
C LEU A 70 3.45 0.07 4.10
N LYS A 71 3.58 1.39 4.05
CA LYS A 71 3.04 2.34 5.02
C LYS A 71 1.79 3.02 4.41
N PRO A 72 0.59 2.75 4.94
CA PRO A 72 -0.64 3.34 4.42
C PRO A 72 -0.77 4.82 4.81
N VAL A 73 -1.13 5.66 3.85
CA VAL A 73 -1.38 7.09 4.00
C VAL A 73 -2.77 7.39 3.44
N PHE A 74 -3.69 7.83 4.30
CA PHE A 74 -5.05 8.19 3.89
C PHE A 74 -5.07 9.66 3.46
N ILE A 75 -5.58 9.91 2.26
CA ILE A 75 -5.76 11.24 1.68
C ILE A 75 -7.25 11.55 1.77
N ASP A 76 -7.65 12.25 2.82
CA ASP A 76 -9.06 12.56 3.12
C ASP A 76 -9.68 13.63 2.20
N ALA A 77 -8.85 14.36 1.44
CA ALA A 77 -9.27 15.39 0.49
C ALA A 77 -8.58 15.18 -0.85
N VAL A 78 -9.31 14.68 -1.84
CA VAL A 78 -8.81 14.52 -3.21
C VAL A 78 -9.49 15.57 -4.08
N ASP A 79 -8.91 16.76 -4.17
CA ASP A 79 -9.25 17.71 -5.23
C ASP A 79 -8.61 17.19 -6.52
N TRP A 80 -9.37 16.45 -7.32
CA TRP A 80 -8.94 16.01 -8.64
C TRP A 80 -8.85 17.23 -9.56
N VAL A 81 -7.63 17.69 -9.86
CA VAL A 81 -7.40 18.64 -10.95
C VAL A 81 -7.68 17.89 -12.25
N ARG A 82 -8.86 18.11 -12.84
CA ARG A 82 -9.13 17.73 -14.23
C ARG A 82 -8.41 18.73 -15.12
N GLU A 83 -7.45 18.25 -15.90
CA GLU A 83 -6.90 18.96 -17.06
C GLU A 83 -7.84 18.84 -18.27
#